data_AF-A0A2N2XL57-F1
#
_entry.id   AF-A0A2N2XL57-F1
#
_cell.length_a   1.000
_cell.length_b   1.000
_cell.length_c   1.000
_cell.angle_alpha   90.00
_cell.angle_beta   90.00
_cell.angle_gamma   90.00
#
_symmetry.space_group_name_H-M   'P 1'
#
loop_
_entity.id
_entity.type
_entity.pdbx_description
1 polymer ?
#
loop_
_entity_poly.entity_id
_entity_poly.type
_entity_poly.pdbx_seq_one_letter_code
_entity_poly.pdbx_strand_id
1 'polypeptide(L)'
;MRGTILDTPVEYLKGVGPVRAKLLKEELNVIYFADLLQVFPFRYIDRTIFHHISDINSDLAIIQVKARVVQLQSAGSGRSMRLSAMVSDDTGTLELIWFQGIRWAKAKLQQGKEYIIFGKPGYYNGRYSIAHPELEEVAGEAGSSVQRMQPVYSSSEKMKANGFDSKGMARIIHSLIQTVYYEIQETLP
;
A
#
# COMPACT_ATOMS: atom_id res chain seq x y z
N MET A 1 -36.08 19.81 0.82
CA MET A 1 -35.29 18.70 0.26
C MET A 1 -34.71 17.94 1.44
N ARG A 2 -35.03 16.64 1.60
CA ARG A 2 -34.33 15.82 2.60
C ARG A 2 -32.91 15.66 2.07
N GLY A 3 -31.94 16.35 2.66
CA GLY A 3 -30.54 16.12 2.33
C GLY A 3 -30.23 14.67 2.69
N THR A 4 -29.92 13.87 1.68
CA THR A 4 -29.52 12.49 1.92
C THR A 4 -28.12 12.50 2.52
N ILE A 5 -27.72 11.45 3.25
CA ILE A 5 -26.35 11.34 3.77
C ILE A 5 -25.29 11.53 2.67
N LEU A 6 -25.64 11.24 1.42
CA LEU A 6 -24.81 11.37 0.23
C LEU A 6 -24.50 12.83 -0.13
N ASP A 7 -25.34 13.78 0.27
CA ASP A 7 -25.15 15.23 0.08
C ASP A 7 -24.26 15.84 1.18
N THR A 8 -23.73 15.02 2.10
CA THR A 8 -22.84 15.48 3.16
C THR A 8 -21.48 15.85 2.57
N PRO A 9 -20.92 17.04 2.89
CA PRO A 9 -19.58 17.42 2.45
C PRO A 9 -18.50 16.45 2.96
N VAL A 10 -17.51 16.13 2.11
CA VAL A 10 -16.44 15.17 2.45
C VAL A 10 -15.58 15.56 3.65
N GLU A 11 -15.60 16.82 4.07
CA GLU A 11 -14.89 17.30 5.27
C GLU A 11 -15.36 16.62 6.56
N TYR A 12 -16.63 16.20 6.61
CA TYR A 12 -17.22 15.48 7.74
C TYR A 12 -16.85 14.00 7.77
N LEU A 13 -16.23 13.47 6.71
CA LEU A 13 -15.74 12.11 6.70
C LEU A 13 -14.53 11.99 7.64
N LYS A 14 -14.59 11.02 8.55
CA LYS A 14 -13.51 10.71 9.49
C LYS A 14 -12.19 10.51 8.74
N GLY A 15 -11.21 11.37 9.02
CA GLY A 15 -9.87 11.31 8.44
C GLY A 15 -9.64 12.18 7.19
N VAL A 16 -10.66 12.87 6.67
CA VAL A 16 -10.52 13.84 5.57
C VAL A 16 -10.33 15.25 6.13
N GLY A 17 -11.24 15.78 6.96
CA GLY A 17 -11.11 17.13 7.54
C GLY A 17 -11.02 18.26 6.48
N PRO A 18 -10.97 19.54 6.90
CA PRO A 18 -11.14 20.67 5.97
C PRO A 18 -9.97 20.81 4.98
N VAL A 19 -8.73 20.58 5.43
CA VAL A 19 -7.53 20.70 4.57
C VAL A 19 -7.53 19.63 3.48
N ARG A 20 -7.81 18.38 3.84
CA ARG A 20 -7.78 17.29 2.85
C ARG A 20 -9.04 17.29 1.98
N ALA A 21 -10.18 17.77 2.49
CA ALA A 21 -11.38 18.03 1.68
C ALA A 21 -11.12 19.06 0.58
N LYS A 22 -10.44 20.17 0.90
CA LYS A 22 -10.05 21.16 -0.11
C LYS A 22 -9.18 20.54 -1.22
N LEU A 23 -8.25 19.67 -0.84
CA LEU A 23 -7.40 18.97 -1.80
C LEU A 23 -8.18 17.99 -2.69
N LEU A 24 -9.12 17.22 -2.13
CA LEU A 24 -10.01 16.34 -2.90
C LEU A 24 -10.86 17.13 -3.90
N LYS A 25 -11.35 18.29 -3.50
CA LYS A 25 -12.08 19.20 -4.38
C LYS A 25 -11.21 19.75 -5.50
N GLU A 26 -10.00 20.20 -5.19
CA GLU A 26 -9.08 20.77 -6.20
C GLU A 26 -8.60 19.73 -7.21
N GLU A 27 -8.29 18.51 -6.77
CA GLU A 27 -7.62 17.51 -7.61
C GLU A 27 -8.58 16.54 -8.29
N LEU A 28 -9.69 16.20 -7.63
CA LEU A 28 -10.67 15.19 -8.11
C LEU A 28 -12.08 15.74 -8.28
N ASN A 29 -12.31 17.04 -8.02
CA ASN A 29 -13.65 17.65 -8.00
C ASN A 29 -14.63 16.94 -7.05
N VAL A 30 -14.11 16.38 -5.95
CA VAL A 30 -14.91 15.67 -4.94
C VAL A 30 -15.32 16.64 -3.84
N ILE A 31 -16.63 16.84 -3.66
CA ILE A 31 -17.19 17.78 -2.69
C ILE A 31 -18.06 17.04 -1.68
N TYR A 32 -18.86 16.09 -2.14
CA TYR A 32 -19.84 15.34 -1.35
C TYR A 32 -19.48 13.87 -1.21
N PHE A 33 -20.14 13.18 -0.27
CA PHE A 33 -20.00 11.73 -0.11
C PHE A 33 -20.35 10.97 -1.39
N ALA A 34 -21.37 11.42 -2.14
CA ALA A 34 -21.72 10.86 -3.45
C ALA A 34 -20.54 10.87 -4.43
N ASP A 35 -19.82 11.99 -4.52
CA ASP A 35 -18.68 12.15 -5.43
C ASP A 35 -17.55 11.19 -5.06
N LEU A 36 -17.27 11.03 -3.77
CA LEU A 36 -16.20 10.15 -3.31
C LEU A 36 -16.52 8.66 -3.55
N LEU A 37 -17.78 8.26 -3.51
CA LEU A 37 -18.20 6.89 -3.88
C LEU A 37 -18.00 6.60 -5.37
N GLN A 38 -18.00 7.62 -6.21
CA GLN A 38 -17.74 7.48 -7.66
C GLN A 38 -16.25 7.46 -8.00
N VAL A 39 -15.37 7.59 -7.02
CA VAL A 39 -13.93 7.43 -7.22
C VAL A 39 -13.61 5.95 -7.23
N PHE A 40 -13.56 5.36 -8.43
CA PHE A 40 -13.23 3.96 -8.62
C PHE A 40 -11.72 3.72 -8.74
N PRO A 41 -11.20 2.58 -8.25
CA PRO A 41 -9.84 2.18 -8.54
C PRO A 41 -9.70 1.82 -10.03
N PHE A 42 -8.56 2.14 -10.63
CA PHE A 42 -8.30 1.84 -12.04
C PHE A 42 -7.75 0.44 -12.26
N ARG A 43 -7.28 -0.22 -11.19
CA ARG A 43 -6.87 -1.63 -11.19
C ARG A 43 -6.96 -2.21 -9.78
N TYR A 44 -7.01 -3.53 -9.72
CA TYR A 44 -6.86 -4.29 -8.49
C TYR A 44 -5.55 -5.08 -8.55
N ILE A 45 -4.87 -5.17 -7.42
CA ILE A 45 -3.69 -6.02 -7.24
C ILE A 45 -4.13 -7.22 -6.41
N ASP A 46 -3.97 -8.41 -7.00
CA ASP A 46 -4.15 -9.66 -6.28
C ASP A 46 -2.92 -9.95 -5.40
N ARG A 47 -3.17 -10.17 -4.12
CA ARG A 47 -2.20 -10.46 -3.06
C ARG A 47 -2.46 -11.81 -2.39
N THR A 48 -3.23 -12.68 -3.03
CA THR A 48 -3.57 -14.01 -2.51
C THR A 48 -2.46 -15.03 -2.70
N ILE A 49 -1.64 -14.87 -3.74
CA ILE A 49 -0.61 -15.83 -4.12
C ILE A 49 0.70 -15.46 -3.43
N PHE A 50 1.19 -16.38 -2.61
CA PHE A 50 2.53 -16.32 -2.06
C PHE A 50 3.47 -17.20 -2.90
N HIS A 51 4.61 -16.64 -3.26
CA HIS A 51 5.68 -17.34 -3.96
C HIS A 51 6.80 -17.69 -3.00
N HIS A 52 7.46 -18.82 -3.24
CA HIS A 52 8.74 -19.11 -2.63
C HIS A 52 9.85 -18.31 -3.30
N ILE A 53 10.94 -18.06 -2.58
CA ILE A 53 12.11 -17.37 -3.15
C ILE A 53 12.71 -18.16 -4.32
N SER A 54 12.65 -19.50 -4.27
CA SER A 54 13.10 -20.38 -5.37
C SER A 54 12.32 -20.19 -6.67
N ASP A 55 11.06 -19.75 -6.59
CA ASP A 55 10.16 -19.64 -7.75
C ASP A 55 10.30 -18.28 -8.45
N ILE A 56 11.10 -17.38 -7.88
CA ILE A 56 11.31 -16.05 -8.43
C ILE A 56 12.05 -16.16 -9.75
N ASN A 57 11.44 -15.59 -10.79
CA ASN A 57 12.08 -15.35 -12.07
C ASN A 57 11.90 -13.87 -12.46
N SER A 58 12.69 -13.41 -13.43
CA SER A 58 12.67 -12.01 -13.90
C SER A 58 11.42 -11.64 -14.71
N ASP A 59 10.63 -12.63 -15.13
CA ASP A 59 9.45 -12.42 -15.97
C ASP A 59 8.19 -12.16 -15.13
N LEU A 60 8.23 -12.47 -13.84
CA LEU A 60 7.16 -12.15 -12.91
C LEU A 60 7.05 -10.63 -12.72
N ALA A 61 5.88 -10.08 -13.06
CA ALA A 61 5.64 -8.63 -13.00
C ALA A 61 5.70 -8.10 -11.56
N ILE A 62 5.08 -8.80 -10.61
CA ILE A 62 5.08 -8.50 -9.18
C ILE A 62 4.93 -9.82 -8.42
N ILE A 63 5.62 -9.95 -7.30
CA ILE A 63 5.54 -11.13 -6.42
C ILE A 63 5.22 -10.73 -4.99
N GLN A 64 4.67 -11.69 -4.25
CA GLN A 64 4.51 -11.62 -2.81
C GLN A 64 5.24 -12.79 -2.17
N VAL A 65 6.14 -12.51 -1.24
CA VAL A 65 7.00 -13.50 -0.57
C VAL A 65 6.92 -13.30 0.93
N LYS A 66 6.85 -14.39 1.69
CA LYS A 66 6.97 -14.35 3.15
C LYS A 66 8.39 -14.80 3.52
N ALA A 67 9.17 -13.92 4.13
CA ALA A 67 10.56 -14.21 4.47
C ALA A 67 11.01 -13.54 5.76
N ARG A 68 12.00 -14.13 6.41
CA ARG A 68 12.62 -13.62 7.64
C ARG A 68 13.82 -12.74 7.32
N VAL A 69 13.97 -11.62 8.03
CA VAL A 69 15.16 -10.77 7.91
C VAL A 69 16.35 -11.45 8.56
N VAL A 70 17.36 -11.79 7.76
CA VAL A 70 18.61 -12.41 8.20
C VAL A 70 19.65 -11.36 8.53
N GLN A 71 19.76 -10.31 7.70
CA GLN A 71 20.81 -9.31 7.83
C GLN A 71 20.32 -7.94 7.35
N LEU A 72 20.79 -6.88 8.01
CA LEU A 72 20.61 -5.49 7.59
C LEU A 72 21.98 -4.86 7.38
N GLN A 73 22.19 -4.23 6.23
CA GLN A 73 23.42 -3.53 5.89
C GLN A 73 23.11 -2.15 5.34
N SER A 74 23.87 -1.15 5.75
CA SER A 74 23.85 0.19 5.14
C SER A 74 25.18 0.41 4.45
N ALA A 75 25.15 0.80 3.17
CA ALA A 75 26.35 1.02 2.37
C ALA A 75 26.28 2.39 1.68
N GLY A 76 27.43 3.02 1.47
CA GLY A 76 27.55 4.35 0.86
C GLY A 76 27.54 5.50 1.88
N SER A 77 27.67 6.74 1.39
CA SER A 77 27.71 7.96 2.21
C SER A 77 26.96 9.10 1.53
N GLY A 78 26.29 9.94 2.32
CA GLY A 78 25.50 11.06 1.81
C GLY A 78 24.41 10.61 0.82
N ARG A 79 24.45 11.15 -0.41
CA ARG A 79 23.45 10.87 -1.47
C ARG A 79 23.53 9.47 -2.08
N SER A 80 24.65 8.75 -1.91
CA SER A 80 24.82 7.38 -2.41
C SER A 80 24.49 6.32 -1.37
N MET A 81 23.95 6.72 -0.21
CA MET A 81 23.56 5.77 0.84
C MET A 81 22.44 4.86 0.34
N ARG A 82 22.58 3.56 0.57
CA ARG A 82 21.54 2.55 0.36
C ARG A 82 21.43 1.66 1.60
N LEU A 83 20.21 1.20 1.86
CA LEU A 83 19.96 0.14 2.82
C LEU A 83 19.68 -1.13 2.05
N SER A 84 20.40 -2.20 2.36
CA SER A 84 20.08 -3.55 1.92
C SER A 84 19.66 -4.42 3.10
N ALA A 85 18.63 -5.23 2.90
CA ALA A 85 18.22 -6.25 3.84
C ALA A 85 18.24 -7.61 3.15
N MET A 86 19.00 -8.56 3.70
CA MET A 86 18.94 -9.94 3.25
C MET A 86 17.81 -10.64 3.98
N VAL A 87 16.90 -11.23 3.23
CA VAL A 87 15.81 -12.04 3.76
C VAL A 87 15.95 -13.48 3.26
N SER A 88 15.48 -14.43 4.06
CA SER A 88 15.45 -15.84 3.70
C SER A 88 14.10 -16.47 4.02
N ASP A 89 13.71 -17.41 3.19
CA ASP A 89 12.67 -18.39 3.48
C ASP A 89 13.31 -19.79 3.50
N ASP A 90 12.49 -20.85 3.50
CA ASP A 90 12.98 -22.23 3.51
C ASP A 90 13.62 -22.66 2.18
N THR A 91 13.50 -21.86 1.12
CA THR A 91 13.89 -22.20 -0.25
C THR A 91 15.08 -21.41 -0.78
N GLY A 92 15.36 -20.23 -0.23
CA GLY A 92 16.43 -19.38 -0.73
C GLY A 92 16.62 -18.06 0.01
N THR A 93 17.35 -17.15 -0.63
CA THR A 93 17.64 -15.80 -0.12
C THR A 93 17.31 -14.74 -1.16
N LEU A 94 16.83 -13.59 -0.69
CA LEU A 94 16.43 -12.46 -1.50
C LEU A 94 17.01 -11.17 -0.89
N GLU A 95 17.45 -10.23 -1.74
CA GLU A 95 17.94 -8.93 -1.29
C GLU A 95 16.88 -7.85 -1.45
N LEU A 96 16.59 -7.10 -0.39
CA LEU A 96 15.69 -5.95 -0.43
C LEU A 96 16.52 -4.67 -0.40
N ILE A 97 16.25 -3.72 -1.30
CA ILE A 97 17.10 -2.54 -1.48
C ILE A 97 16.27 -1.26 -1.39
N TRP A 98 16.74 -0.29 -0.61
CA TRP A 98 16.19 1.06 -0.55
C TRP A 98 17.27 2.10 -0.87
N PHE A 99 17.01 2.91 -1.90
CA PHE A 99 17.82 4.08 -2.26
C PHE A 99 17.28 5.39 -1.64
N GLN A 100 16.02 5.37 -1.19
CA GLN A 100 15.26 6.48 -0.62
C GLN A 100 14.38 5.93 0.53
N GLY A 101 13.98 6.79 1.47
CA GLY A 101 13.18 6.36 2.61
C GLY A 101 13.92 5.46 3.61
N ILE A 102 15.25 5.50 3.60
CA ILE A 102 16.14 4.62 4.40
C ILE A 102 15.80 4.66 5.90
N ARG A 103 15.49 5.84 6.43
CA ARG A 103 15.13 6.01 7.86
C ARG A 103 13.85 5.25 8.22
N TRP A 104 12.85 5.25 7.34
CA TRP A 104 11.61 4.49 7.53
C TRP A 104 11.88 2.99 7.48
N ALA A 105 12.63 2.53 6.48
CA ALA A 105 12.92 1.11 6.30
C ALA A 105 13.73 0.56 7.49
N LYS A 106 14.75 1.31 7.95
CA LYS A 106 15.57 0.96 9.10
C LYS A 106 14.78 0.93 10.41
N ALA A 107 13.78 1.79 10.57
CA ALA A 107 12.92 1.78 11.75
C ALA A 107 11.91 0.61 11.74
N LYS A 108 11.47 0.18 10.55
CA LYS A 108 10.47 -0.87 10.38
C LYS A 108 11.06 -2.29 10.40
N LEU A 109 12.24 -2.48 9.83
CA LEU A 109 12.89 -3.77 9.70
C LEU A 109 13.60 -4.16 11.01
N GLN A 110 13.32 -5.36 11.48
CA GLN A 110 13.96 -5.96 12.64
C GLN A 110 14.52 -7.33 12.25
N GLN A 111 15.79 -7.56 12.59
CA GLN A 111 16.44 -8.83 12.34
C GLN A 111 15.72 -9.96 13.10
N GLY A 112 15.55 -11.12 12.45
CA GLY A 112 14.86 -12.27 13.01
C GLY A 112 13.34 -12.26 12.87
N LYS A 113 12.71 -11.15 12.45
CA LYS A 113 11.27 -11.07 12.20
C LYS A 113 10.89 -11.46 10.77
N GLU A 114 9.68 -11.98 10.63
CA GLU A 114 9.07 -12.34 9.35
C GLU A 114 8.23 -11.20 8.80
N TYR A 115 8.37 -10.96 7.49
CA TYR A 115 7.65 -9.94 6.76
C TYR A 115 7.05 -10.53 5.49
N ILE A 116 5.89 -10.00 5.13
CA ILE A 116 5.32 -10.14 3.79
C ILE A 116 5.92 -9.02 2.95
N ILE A 117 6.57 -9.44 1.88
CA ILE A 117 7.33 -8.59 0.97
C ILE A 117 6.60 -8.61 -0.36
N PHE A 118 6.22 -7.43 -0.83
CA PHE A 118 5.52 -7.28 -2.10
C PHE A 118 6.30 -6.33 -3.01
N GLY A 119 6.61 -6.76 -4.23
CA GLY A 119 7.31 -5.92 -5.19
C GLY A 119 7.77 -6.66 -6.43
N LYS A 120 8.38 -5.92 -7.35
CA LYS A 120 8.89 -6.47 -8.60
C LYS A 120 10.29 -7.07 -8.37
N PRO A 121 10.50 -8.37 -8.67
CA PRO A 121 11.83 -8.95 -8.62
C PRO A 121 12.68 -8.40 -9.77
N GLY A 122 13.92 -8.06 -9.46
CA GLY A 122 14.98 -7.77 -10.41
C GLY A 122 16.14 -8.74 -10.18
N TYR A 123 16.90 -9.02 -11.23
CA TYR A 123 18.08 -9.85 -11.13
C TYR A 123 19.33 -9.00 -11.37
N TYR A 124 20.22 -8.94 -10.39
CA TYR A 124 21.44 -8.14 -10.46
C TYR A 124 22.59 -8.85 -9.76
N ASN A 125 23.76 -8.86 -10.40
CA ASN A 125 24.99 -9.45 -9.87
C ASN A 125 24.83 -10.88 -9.32
N GLY A 126 24.08 -11.72 -10.03
CA GLY A 126 23.85 -13.12 -9.66
C GLY A 126 22.84 -13.34 -8.53
N ARG A 127 22.09 -12.32 -8.12
CA ARG A 127 21.11 -12.40 -7.03
C ARG A 127 19.80 -11.74 -7.40
N TYR A 128 18.70 -12.29 -6.91
CA TYR A 128 17.41 -11.62 -6.95
C TYR A 128 17.37 -10.50 -5.93
N SER A 129 16.81 -9.37 -6.34
CA SER A 129 16.59 -8.23 -5.46
C SER A 129 15.25 -7.55 -5.74
N ILE A 130 14.68 -6.91 -4.73
CA ILE A 130 13.51 -6.05 -4.89
C ILE A 130 13.88 -4.65 -4.44
N ALA A 131 13.77 -3.69 -5.35
CA ALA A 131 13.96 -2.28 -5.04
C ALA A 131 12.66 -1.68 -4.49
N HIS A 132 12.75 -0.95 -3.39
CA HIS A 132 11.62 -0.30 -2.72
C HIS A 132 10.40 -1.22 -2.51
N PRO A 133 10.58 -2.41 -1.89
CA PRO A 133 9.47 -3.30 -1.64
C PRO A 133 8.49 -2.69 -0.66
N GLU A 134 7.23 -3.08 -0.80
CA GLU A 134 6.25 -2.89 0.24
C GLU A 134 6.41 -3.99 1.29
N LEU A 135 6.48 -3.58 2.56
CA LEU A 135 6.65 -4.48 3.69
C LEU A 135 5.42 -4.46 4.59
N GLU A 136 5.01 -5.63 5.03
CA GLU A 136 4.04 -5.83 6.12
C GLU A 136 4.64 -6.80 7.13
N GLU A 137 4.66 -6.41 8.41
CA GLU A 137 5.15 -7.32 9.46
C GLU A 137 4.09 -8.39 9.69
N VAL A 138 4.53 -9.66 9.75
CA VAL A 138 3.63 -10.76 10.12
C VAL A 138 3.40 -10.66 11.61
N ALA A 139 2.36 -9.93 12.03
CA ALA A 139 1.89 -10.00 13.41
C ALA A 139 1.39 -11.43 13.68
N GLY A 140 1.88 -12.08 14.74
CA GLY A 140 1.44 -13.43 15.11
C GLY A 140 -0.08 -13.48 15.36
N GLU A 141 -0.70 -14.65 15.13
CA GLU A 141 -2.10 -15.12 15.30
C GLU A 141 -3.29 -14.18 14.99
N ALA A 142 -3.19 -12.87 15.19
CA ALA A 142 -4.07 -11.86 14.64
C ALA A 142 -3.69 -11.64 13.17
N GLY A 143 -4.24 -12.50 12.31
CA GLY A 143 -3.97 -12.62 10.88
C GLY A 143 -3.63 -11.29 10.21
N SER A 144 -2.49 -11.29 9.51
CA SER A 144 -2.13 -10.23 8.57
C SER A 144 -3.35 -9.91 7.72
N SER A 145 -3.94 -8.73 7.88
CA SER A 145 -5.08 -8.27 7.11
C SER A 145 -4.63 -7.87 5.71
N VAL A 146 -3.86 -8.73 5.05
CA VAL A 146 -3.50 -8.56 3.66
C VAL A 146 -4.80 -8.61 2.90
N GLN A 147 -5.24 -7.45 2.44
CA GLN A 147 -6.38 -7.35 1.56
C GLN A 147 -6.06 -8.19 0.32
N ARG A 148 -6.78 -9.32 0.19
CA ARG A 148 -6.63 -10.28 -0.92
C ARG A 148 -6.65 -9.59 -2.28
N MET A 149 -7.50 -8.58 -2.42
CA MET A 149 -7.50 -7.65 -3.55
C MET A 149 -7.30 -6.24 -3.04
N GLN A 150 -6.19 -5.62 -3.42
CA GLN A 150 -5.92 -4.24 -3.07
C GLN A 150 -6.31 -3.30 -4.21
N PRO A 151 -7.23 -2.36 -3.99
CA PRO A 151 -7.58 -1.36 -4.99
C PRO A 151 -6.43 -0.36 -5.19
N VAL A 152 -6.17 0.00 -6.44
CA VAL A 152 -5.19 1.04 -6.80
C VAL A 152 -5.92 2.24 -7.37
N TYR A 153 -5.80 3.36 -6.67
CA TYR A 153 -6.39 4.64 -7.05
C TYR A 153 -5.36 5.54 -7.71
N SER A 154 -5.82 6.31 -8.71
CA SER A 154 -5.07 7.39 -9.32
C SER A 154 -4.86 8.50 -8.29
N SER A 155 -3.62 8.97 -8.15
CA SER A 155 -3.28 10.04 -7.23
C SER A 155 -2.15 10.88 -7.80
N SER A 156 -2.33 12.20 -7.79
CA SER A 156 -1.28 13.17 -8.12
C SER A 156 -0.16 13.16 -7.06
N GLU A 157 0.98 13.77 -7.36
CA GLU A 157 2.07 13.92 -6.39
C GLU A 157 1.65 14.75 -5.17
N LYS A 158 0.87 15.81 -5.40
CA LYS A 158 0.32 16.66 -4.34
C LYS A 158 -0.62 15.87 -3.42
N MET A 159 -1.46 15.00 -3.99
CA MET A 159 -2.29 14.07 -3.22
C MET A 159 -1.47 13.08 -2.39
N LYS A 160 -0.45 12.44 -3.00
CA LYS A 160 0.45 11.50 -2.28
C LYS A 160 1.16 12.17 -1.11
N ALA A 161 1.67 13.39 -1.31
CA ALA A 161 2.33 14.17 -0.26
C ALA A 161 1.41 14.47 0.94
N ASN A 162 0.10 14.55 0.72
CA ASN A 162 -0.91 14.79 1.75
C ASN A 162 -1.60 13.50 2.24
N GLY A 163 -0.99 12.34 1.97
CA GLY A 163 -1.44 11.03 2.45
C GLY A 163 -2.69 10.49 1.76
N PHE A 164 -2.98 10.95 0.54
CA PHE A 164 -3.92 10.32 -0.39
C PHE A 164 -3.19 9.47 -1.42
N ASP A 165 -2.24 8.65 -0.97
CA ASP A 165 -1.74 7.56 -1.80
C ASP A 165 -2.85 6.51 -2.03
N SER A 166 -2.61 5.50 -2.86
CA SER A 166 -3.64 4.49 -3.15
C SER A 166 -4.18 3.81 -1.88
N LYS A 167 -3.34 3.64 -0.84
CA LYS A 167 -3.77 3.11 0.46
C LYS A 167 -4.61 4.11 1.25
N GLY A 168 -4.22 5.38 1.26
CA GLY A 168 -4.97 6.47 1.87
C GLY A 168 -6.36 6.61 1.26
N MET A 169 -6.44 6.59 -0.09
CA MET A 169 -7.71 6.58 -0.83
C MET A 169 -8.56 5.37 -0.48
N ALA A 170 -7.97 4.17 -0.48
CA ALA A 170 -8.68 2.95 -0.08
C ALA A 170 -9.26 3.04 1.34
N ARG A 171 -8.51 3.63 2.27
CA ARG A 171 -8.93 3.76 3.67
C ARG A 171 -10.11 4.72 3.84
N ILE A 172 -10.07 5.88 3.18
CA ILE A 172 -11.19 6.86 3.29
C ILE A 172 -12.44 6.31 2.60
N ILE A 173 -12.30 5.66 1.44
CA ILE A 173 -13.43 5.07 0.71
C ILE A 173 -14.03 3.92 1.53
N HIS A 174 -13.20 3.05 2.12
CA HIS A 174 -13.69 2.01 3.03
C HIS A 174 -14.45 2.61 4.23
N SER A 175 -13.91 3.66 4.86
CA SER A 175 -14.59 4.37 5.95
C SER A 175 -15.92 4.98 5.50
N LEU A 176 -15.98 5.52 4.29
CA LEU A 176 -17.20 6.08 3.73
C LEU A 176 -18.25 4.99 3.50
N ILE A 177 -17.87 3.89 2.83
CA ILE A 177 -18.75 2.75 2.57
C ILE A 177 -19.35 2.26 3.88
N GLN A 178 -18.54 2.04 4.92
CA GLN A 178 -19.04 1.62 6.24
C GLN A 178 -20.06 2.59 6.86
N THR A 179 -19.95 3.88 6.54
CA THR A 179 -20.83 4.94 7.06
C THR A 179 -22.15 5.00 6.31
N VAL A 180 -22.13 4.82 4.98
CA VAL A 180 -23.31 5.03 4.11
C VAL A 180 -24.01 3.73 3.71
N TYR A 181 -23.41 2.55 3.96
CA TYR A 181 -23.90 1.26 3.44
C TYR A 181 -25.39 1.01 3.70
N TYR A 182 -25.88 1.31 4.90
CA TYR A 182 -27.28 1.08 5.29
C TYR A 182 -28.25 2.18 4.83
N GLU A 183 -27.72 3.28 4.30
CA GLU A 183 -28.50 4.47 3.91
C GLU A 183 -28.74 4.53 2.39
N ILE A 184 -28.03 3.69 1.61
CA ILE A 184 -28.23 3.59 0.16
C ILE A 184 -29.50 2.78 -0.09
N GLN A 185 -30.51 3.42 -0.68
CA GLN A 185 -31.74 2.76 -1.08
C GLN A 185 -31.53 1.95 -2.36
N GLU A 186 -32.21 0.81 -2.45
CA GLU A 186 -32.28 0.03 -3.68
C GLU A 186 -32.93 0.89 -4.78
N THR A 187 -32.27 0.97 -5.92
CA THR A 187 -32.72 1.79 -7.05
C THR A 187 -33.34 0.95 -8.16
N LEU A 188 -33.15 -0.37 -8.11
CA LEU A 188 -33.77 -1.31 -9.03
C LEU A 188 -35.13 -1.81 -8.49
N PRO A 189 -36.14 -1.97 -9.36
CA PRO A 189 -37.46 -2.49 -9.00
C PRO A 189 -37.47 -4.00 -8.68
#